data_AF-A0A852W5K7-F1
#
_entry.id   AF-A0A852W5K7-F1
#
_cell.length_a   1.000
_cell.length_b   1.000
_cell.length_c   1.000
_cell.angle_alpha   90.00
_cell.angle_beta   90.00
_cell.angle_gamma   90.00
#
_symmetry.space_group_name_H-M   'P 1'
#
loop_
_entity.id
_entity.type
_entity.pdbx_description
1 polymer ?
#
loop_
_entity_poly.entity_id
_entity_poly.type
_entity_poly.pdbx_seq_one_letter_code
_entity_poly.pdbx_strand_id
1 'polypeptide(L)'
;MTWSTREVAELAGTSLRAVRHYHDIGLLAEPDRRANGYKQYGVAHLVRLLRIKRLVDLGFSLAQISEMNDADAHPEEAARALDAELAATIERLQQARTELALILDGAAPTDLPTEFAAAADQPMSEADRSLTLVLPRVLGSERLQAVADMLADARPDPTQNRFDTLPADADEATRQELADRMVPYMRALYETHPGLVAPNTDAPVGEQRAEQTLGRAMRELYNRAQLDVLVRAGKALAAERGDG
;
A
#
# COMPACT_ATOMS: atom_id res chain seq x y z
N MET A 1 0.58 41.88 -39.17
CA MET A 1 0.63 40.55 -39.83
C MET A 1 -0.39 39.64 -39.17
N THR A 2 -1.06 38.78 -39.92
CA THR A 2 -2.07 37.82 -39.42
C THR A 2 -1.71 36.40 -39.82
N TRP A 3 -1.99 35.44 -38.95
CA TRP A 3 -1.71 34.02 -39.13
C TRP A 3 -2.97 33.22 -39.45
N SER A 4 -2.80 32.11 -40.17
CA SER A 4 -3.81 31.06 -40.28
C SER A 4 -3.92 30.25 -38.97
N THR A 5 -4.97 29.44 -38.82
CA THR A 5 -5.12 28.56 -37.65
C THR A 5 -3.93 27.61 -37.47
N ARG A 6 -3.35 27.11 -38.57
CA ARG A 6 -2.21 26.20 -38.51
C ARG A 6 -0.96 26.92 -38.01
N GLU A 7 -0.63 28.06 -38.59
CA GLU A 7 0.55 28.85 -38.22
C GLU A 7 0.47 29.33 -36.77
N VAL A 8 -0.70 29.81 -36.32
CA VAL A 8 -0.84 30.28 -34.92
C VAL A 8 -0.77 29.13 -33.92
N ALA A 9 -1.29 27.94 -34.28
CA ALA A 9 -1.20 26.75 -33.42
C ALA A 9 0.25 26.31 -33.27
N GLU A 10 1.00 26.26 -34.38
CA GLU A 10 2.42 25.92 -34.41
C GLU A 10 3.26 26.92 -33.60
N LEU A 11 3.06 28.23 -33.82
CA LEU A 11 3.74 29.28 -33.06
C LEU A 11 3.42 29.22 -31.56
N ALA A 12 2.19 28.88 -31.20
CA ALA A 12 1.79 28.74 -29.82
C ALA A 12 2.16 27.38 -29.20
N GLY A 13 2.79 26.46 -29.95
CA GLY A 13 3.14 25.12 -29.46
C GLY A 13 1.93 24.29 -29.04
N THR A 14 0.79 24.45 -29.73
CA THR A 14 -0.47 23.74 -29.47
C THR A 14 -1.01 23.06 -30.73
N SER A 15 -2.09 22.30 -30.61
CA SER A 15 -2.71 21.60 -31.75
C SER A 15 -3.87 22.39 -32.35
N LEU A 16 -4.16 22.17 -33.64
CA LEU A 16 -5.36 22.74 -34.28
C LEU A 16 -6.65 22.31 -33.55
N ARG A 17 -6.67 21.08 -33.02
CA ARG A 17 -7.79 20.57 -32.22
C ARG A 17 -7.96 21.39 -30.93
N ALA A 18 -6.87 21.70 -30.24
CA ALA A 18 -6.89 22.55 -29.05
C ALA A 18 -7.36 23.98 -29.38
N VAL A 19 -6.87 24.59 -30.47
CA VAL A 19 -7.33 25.93 -30.89
C VAL A 19 -8.85 25.93 -31.17
N ARG A 20 -9.38 24.91 -31.84
CA ARG A 20 -10.83 24.77 -32.05
C ARG A 20 -11.57 24.63 -30.72
N HIS A 21 -11.11 23.74 -29.86
CA HIS A 21 -11.71 23.52 -28.56
C HIS A 21 -11.73 24.79 -27.70
N TYR A 22 -10.64 25.58 -27.71
CA TYR A 22 -10.58 26.86 -26.99
C TYR A 22 -11.57 27.90 -27.53
N HIS A 23 -11.87 27.88 -28.83
CA HIS A 23 -12.99 28.68 -29.35
C HIS A 23 -14.33 28.14 -28.86
N ASP A 24 -14.54 26.83 -28.94
CA ASP A 24 -15.83 26.20 -28.58
C ASP A 24 -16.22 26.45 -27.12
N ILE A 25 -15.23 26.51 -26.21
CA ILE A 25 -15.45 26.79 -24.78
C ILE A 25 -15.27 28.28 -24.42
N GLY A 26 -15.08 29.17 -25.40
CA GLY A 26 -14.95 30.60 -25.18
C GLY A 26 -13.61 31.08 -24.59
N LEU A 27 -12.63 30.20 -24.41
CA LEU A 27 -11.29 30.55 -23.92
C LEU A 27 -10.47 31.40 -24.90
N LEU A 28 -10.82 31.36 -26.19
CA LEU A 28 -10.19 32.12 -27.27
C LEU A 28 -11.27 32.74 -28.16
N ALA A 29 -11.26 34.06 -28.30
CA ALA A 29 -12.19 34.78 -29.18
C ALA A 29 -12.07 34.31 -30.63
N GLU A 30 -13.19 34.27 -31.36
CA GLU A 30 -13.16 33.96 -32.79
C GLU A 30 -12.44 35.07 -33.59
N PRO A 31 -11.50 34.73 -34.48
CA PRO A 31 -10.80 35.72 -35.29
C PRO A 31 -11.65 36.22 -36.46
N ASP A 32 -11.33 37.42 -36.94
CA ASP A 32 -11.86 37.94 -38.21
C ASP A 32 -11.55 37.02 -39.38
N ARG A 33 -12.38 37.08 -40.42
CA ARG A 33 -12.17 36.31 -41.66
C ARG A 33 -11.70 37.23 -42.79
N ARG A 34 -10.76 36.74 -43.60
CA ARG A 34 -10.37 37.35 -44.89
C ARG A 34 -11.59 37.37 -45.83
N ALA A 35 -11.55 38.20 -46.88
CA ALA A 35 -12.55 38.21 -47.94
C ALA A 35 -12.71 36.84 -48.66
N ASN A 36 -11.67 35.99 -48.64
CA ASN A 36 -11.71 34.62 -49.16
C ASN A 36 -12.14 33.56 -48.11
N GLY A 37 -12.67 33.98 -46.95
CA GLY A 37 -13.27 33.12 -45.93
C GLY A 37 -12.31 32.53 -44.88
N TYR A 38 -10.99 32.72 -45.01
CA TYR A 38 -10.01 32.16 -44.08
C TYR A 38 -9.88 32.98 -42.78
N LYS A 39 -9.78 32.30 -41.62
CA LYS A 39 -9.57 32.90 -40.29
C LYS A 39 -8.23 33.67 -40.21
N GLN A 40 -8.24 34.83 -39.56
CA GLN A 40 -7.08 35.72 -39.37
C GLN A 40 -6.74 35.93 -37.90
N TYR A 41 -5.76 35.18 -37.40
CA TYR A 41 -5.29 35.33 -36.03
C TYR A 41 -4.27 36.47 -35.95
N GLY A 42 -4.59 37.49 -35.15
CA GLY A 42 -3.66 38.57 -34.80
C GLY A 42 -2.84 38.26 -33.55
N VAL A 43 -1.98 39.23 -33.17
CA VAL A 43 -1.09 39.13 -31.99
C VAL A 43 -1.84 38.82 -30.70
N ALA A 44 -3.02 39.42 -30.49
CA ALA A 44 -3.83 39.18 -29.30
C ALA A 44 -4.22 37.69 -29.14
N HIS A 45 -4.51 37.00 -30.24
CA HIS A 45 -4.83 35.58 -30.22
C HIS A 45 -3.61 34.73 -29.87
N LEU A 46 -2.45 35.06 -30.43
CA LEU A 46 -1.20 34.37 -30.12
C LEU A 46 -0.82 34.54 -28.65
N VAL A 47 -0.89 35.77 -28.12
CA VAL A 47 -0.65 36.05 -26.69
C VAL A 47 -1.61 35.25 -25.81
N ARG A 48 -2.89 35.18 -26.18
CA ARG A 48 -3.87 34.39 -25.43
C ARG A 48 -3.54 32.90 -25.45
N LEU A 49 -3.21 32.35 -26.62
CA LEU A 49 -2.82 30.94 -26.77
C LEU A 49 -1.58 30.58 -25.96
N LEU A 50 -0.55 31.45 -25.95
CA LEU A 50 0.66 31.25 -25.15
C LEU A 50 0.36 31.27 -23.65
N ARG A 51 -0.55 32.15 -23.19
CA ARG A 51 -1.00 32.18 -21.79
C ARG A 51 -1.74 30.90 -21.39
N ILE A 52 -2.69 30.45 -22.22
CA ILE A 52 -3.41 29.20 -21.98
C ILE A 52 -2.43 28.04 -21.91
N LYS A 53 -1.51 27.94 -22.89
CA LYS A 53 -0.50 26.88 -22.91
C LYS A 53 0.34 26.87 -21.64
N ARG A 54 0.85 28.02 -21.20
CA ARG A 54 1.66 28.13 -19.98
C ARG A 54 0.92 27.61 -18.74
N LEU A 55 -0.36 27.94 -18.59
CA LEU A 55 -1.16 27.49 -17.44
C LEU A 55 -1.48 26.00 -17.52
N VAL A 56 -1.81 25.48 -18.71
CA VAL A 56 -1.98 24.04 -18.91
C VAL A 56 -0.70 23.28 -18.59
N ASP A 57 0.45 23.76 -19.06
CA ASP A 57 1.75 23.13 -18.81
C ASP A 57 2.13 23.16 -17.31
N LEU A 58 1.58 24.08 -16.51
CA LEU A 58 1.72 24.11 -15.05
C LEU A 58 0.79 23.13 -14.33
N GLY A 59 -0.24 22.61 -15.00
CA GLY A 59 -1.22 21.68 -14.42
C GLY A 59 -2.62 22.27 -14.22
N PHE A 60 -2.88 23.52 -14.61
CA PHE A 60 -4.24 24.08 -14.53
C PHE A 60 -5.18 23.41 -15.55
N SER A 61 -6.40 23.13 -15.10
CA SER A 61 -7.49 22.74 -15.99
C SER A 61 -8.00 23.92 -16.82
N LEU A 62 -8.62 23.64 -17.98
CA LEU A 62 -9.20 24.69 -18.83
C LEU A 62 -10.33 25.45 -18.12
N ALA A 63 -11.05 24.81 -17.20
CA ALA A 63 -12.08 25.44 -16.38
C ALA A 63 -11.48 26.52 -15.45
N GLN A 64 -10.42 26.17 -14.70
CA GLN A 64 -9.68 27.12 -13.86
C GLN A 64 -9.10 28.27 -14.70
N ILE A 65 -8.57 27.99 -15.89
CA ILE A 65 -8.05 29.02 -16.80
C ILE A 65 -9.16 29.95 -17.31
N SER A 66 -10.40 29.45 -17.42
CA SER A 66 -11.56 30.28 -17.76
C SER A 66 -11.89 31.23 -16.62
N GLU A 67 -12.01 30.71 -15.40
CA GLU A 67 -12.33 31.47 -14.19
C GLU A 67 -11.29 32.55 -13.90
N MET A 68 -10.00 32.27 -14.15
CA MET A 68 -8.91 33.24 -13.99
C MET A 68 -9.01 34.47 -14.91
N ASN A 69 -9.88 34.46 -15.92
CA ASN A 69 -10.10 35.62 -16.78
C ASN A 69 -11.23 36.55 -16.30
N ASP A 70 -12.04 36.11 -15.34
CA ASP A 70 -13.17 36.89 -14.86
C ASP A 70 -12.68 38.08 -14.02
N ALA A 71 -13.41 39.19 -14.04
CA ALA A 71 -12.99 40.43 -13.37
C ALA A 71 -12.85 40.28 -11.84
N ASP A 72 -13.53 39.28 -11.26
CA ASP A 72 -13.53 38.94 -9.84
C ASP A 72 -12.56 37.78 -9.50
N ALA A 73 -11.70 37.38 -10.45
CA ALA A 73 -10.82 36.25 -10.26
C ALA A 73 -9.68 36.51 -9.26
N HIS A 74 -9.29 35.47 -8.54
CA HIS A 74 -8.12 35.46 -7.64
C HIS A 74 -7.02 34.54 -8.18
N PRO A 75 -6.30 34.94 -9.25
CA PRO A 75 -5.33 34.07 -9.92
C PRO A 75 -4.17 33.64 -9.00
N GLU A 76 -3.83 34.45 -7.99
CA GLU A 76 -2.82 34.10 -7.00
C GLU A 76 -3.28 32.98 -6.06
N GLU A 77 -4.56 32.95 -5.67
CA GLU A 77 -5.11 31.90 -4.80
C GLU A 77 -5.14 30.56 -5.54
N ALA A 78 -5.58 30.57 -6.80
CA ALA A 78 -5.55 29.38 -7.65
C ALA A 78 -4.12 28.85 -7.85
N ALA A 79 -3.13 29.74 -8.00
CA ALA A 79 -1.72 29.36 -8.09
C ALA A 79 -1.18 28.78 -6.78
N ARG A 80 -1.50 29.37 -5.62
CA ARG A 80 -1.11 28.83 -4.31
C ARG A 80 -1.74 27.45 -4.05
N ALA A 81 -3.00 27.25 -4.45
CA ALA A 81 -3.67 25.96 -4.32
C ALA A 81 -2.99 24.87 -5.17
N LEU A 82 -2.66 25.19 -6.43
CA LEU A 82 -1.95 24.26 -7.31
C LEU A 82 -0.53 23.95 -6.79
N ASP A 83 0.18 24.96 -6.29
CA ASP A 83 1.51 24.77 -5.69
C ASP A 83 1.47 23.82 -4.49
N ALA A 84 0.48 23.98 -3.61
CA ALA A 84 0.27 23.09 -2.46
C ALA A 84 -0.05 21.64 -2.88
N GLU A 85 -0.88 21.46 -3.91
CA GLU A 85 -1.21 20.13 -4.46
C GLU A 85 0.03 19.45 -5.06
N LEU A 86 0.85 20.21 -5.81
CA LEU A 86 2.10 19.73 -6.37
C LEU A 86 3.10 19.36 -5.27
N ALA A 87 3.23 20.17 -4.22
CA ALA A 87 4.09 19.88 -3.08
C ALA A 87 3.67 18.56 -2.39
N ALA A 88 2.39 18.38 -2.08
CA ALA A 88 1.87 17.15 -1.49
C ALA A 88 2.10 15.93 -2.40
N THR A 89 1.95 16.11 -3.72
CA THR A 89 2.22 15.05 -4.70
C THR A 89 3.70 14.68 -4.73
N ILE A 90 4.60 15.67 -4.67
CA ILE A 90 6.05 15.45 -4.62
C ILE A 90 6.43 14.68 -3.35
N GLU A 91 5.92 15.09 -2.18
CA GLU A 91 6.18 14.41 -0.91
C GLU A 91 5.77 12.93 -0.98
N ARG A 92 4.56 12.64 -1.47
CA ARG A 92 4.07 11.27 -1.65
C ARG A 92 4.96 10.46 -2.62
N LEU A 93 5.37 11.05 -3.74
CA LEU A 93 6.26 10.39 -4.69
C LEU A 93 7.66 10.15 -4.13
N GLN A 94 8.18 11.06 -3.30
CA GLN A 94 9.45 10.89 -2.60
C GLN A 94 9.37 9.76 -1.57
N GLN A 95 8.29 9.68 -0.77
CA GLN A 95 8.05 8.58 0.16
C GLN A 95 8.03 7.23 -0.57
N ALA A 96 7.25 7.13 -1.66
CA ALA A 96 7.19 5.91 -2.46
C ALA A 96 8.56 5.52 -3.03
N ARG A 97 9.39 6.49 -3.43
CA ARG A 97 10.76 6.22 -3.90
C ARG A 97 11.68 5.71 -2.78
N THR A 98 11.54 6.24 -1.56
CA THR A 98 12.29 5.76 -0.40
C THR A 98 11.90 4.31 -0.07
N GLU A 99 10.61 4.00 -0.05
CA GLU A 99 10.13 2.63 0.15
C GLU A 99 10.65 1.69 -0.94
N LEU A 100 10.56 2.09 -2.22
CA LEU A 100 11.11 1.29 -3.32
C LEU A 100 12.63 1.08 -3.21
N ALA A 101 13.39 2.07 -2.73
CA ALA A 101 14.83 1.92 -2.52
C ALA A 101 15.13 0.86 -1.45
N LEU A 102 14.39 0.84 -0.33
CA LEU A 102 14.53 -0.19 0.71
C LEU A 102 14.23 -1.60 0.19
N ILE A 103 13.23 -1.72 -0.69
CA ILE A 103 12.88 -2.97 -1.35
C ILE A 103 14.02 -3.42 -2.29
N LEU A 104 14.54 -2.51 -3.12
CA LEU A 104 15.58 -2.81 -4.10
C LEU A 104 16.95 -3.10 -3.47
N ASP A 105 17.27 -2.48 -2.33
CA ASP A 105 18.52 -2.69 -1.60
C ASP A 105 18.51 -3.98 -0.75
N GLY A 106 17.40 -4.73 -0.72
CA GLY A 106 17.26 -5.97 0.06
C GLY A 106 17.33 -5.75 1.58
N ALA A 107 17.26 -4.50 2.04
CA ALA A 107 17.35 -4.11 3.44
C ALA A 107 15.99 -4.16 4.17
N ALA A 108 14.89 -4.31 3.42
CA ALA A 108 13.62 -4.75 3.93
C ALA A 108 13.25 -6.04 3.18
N PRO A 109 13.03 -7.17 3.87
CA PRO A 109 12.21 -8.21 3.27
C PRO A 109 10.88 -7.54 2.94
N THR A 110 10.50 -7.45 1.66
CA THR A 110 9.16 -7.03 1.21
C THR A 110 8.03 -7.84 1.86
N ASP A 111 8.41 -8.92 2.51
CA ASP A 111 7.57 -10.00 2.95
C ASP A 111 7.49 -10.03 4.50
N LEU A 112 8.16 -9.12 5.21
CA LEU A 112 8.21 -9.10 6.67
C LEU A 112 7.93 -7.69 7.23
N PRO A 113 6.89 -7.52 8.07
CA PRO A 113 6.61 -6.24 8.74
C PRO A 113 7.76 -5.74 9.62
N THR A 114 7.87 -4.42 9.79
CA THR A 114 8.93 -3.76 10.58
C THR A 114 9.02 -4.29 12.02
N GLU A 115 7.88 -4.64 12.61
CA GLU A 115 7.77 -5.22 13.95
C GLU A 115 8.60 -6.50 14.10
N PHE A 116 8.86 -7.21 13.00
CA PHE A 116 9.61 -8.46 12.97
C PHE A 116 11.01 -8.33 12.36
N ALA A 117 11.49 -7.12 12.09
CA ALA A 117 12.77 -6.90 11.38
C ALA A 117 13.97 -7.61 12.04
N ALA A 118 13.98 -7.77 13.37
CA ALA A 118 15.02 -8.50 14.09
C ALA A 118 15.09 -10.00 13.75
N ALA A 119 14.01 -10.55 13.17
CA ALA A 119 13.92 -11.95 12.75
C ALA A 119 14.15 -12.13 11.24
N ALA A 120 14.59 -11.11 10.50
CA ALA A 120 14.71 -11.15 9.05
C ALA A 120 15.63 -12.28 8.52
N ASP A 121 16.67 -12.63 9.27
CA ASP A 121 17.64 -13.68 8.91
C ASP A 121 17.21 -15.09 9.38
N GLN A 122 16.08 -15.22 10.07
CA GLN A 122 15.61 -16.51 10.58
C GLN A 122 15.01 -17.38 9.47
N PRO A 123 15.27 -18.70 9.48
CA PRO A 123 14.59 -19.62 8.58
C PRO A 123 13.11 -19.73 8.93
N MET A 124 12.23 -19.35 8.00
CA MET A 124 10.78 -19.44 8.14
C MET A 124 10.18 -20.20 6.96
N SER A 125 9.12 -20.97 7.22
CA SER A 125 8.30 -21.52 6.15
C SER A 125 7.54 -20.40 5.41
N GLU A 126 7.09 -20.67 4.18
CA GLU A 126 6.27 -19.70 3.43
C GLU A 126 4.96 -19.37 4.17
N ALA A 127 4.38 -20.36 4.87
CA ALA A 127 3.19 -20.19 5.69
C ALA A 127 3.46 -19.27 6.88
N ASP A 128 4.53 -19.49 7.64
CA ASP A 128 4.90 -18.65 8.79
C ASP A 128 5.21 -17.22 8.35
N ARG A 129 5.95 -17.07 7.24
CA ARG A 129 6.26 -15.75 6.67
C ARG A 129 4.99 -15.02 6.27
N SER A 130 4.07 -15.68 5.57
CA SER A 130 2.77 -15.11 5.21
C SER A 130 1.94 -14.74 6.45
N LEU A 131 2.02 -15.55 7.52
CA LEU A 131 1.33 -15.27 8.77
C LEU A 131 1.86 -13.99 9.43
N THR A 132 3.17 -13.71 9.37
CA THR A 132 3.75 -12.48 9.95
C THR A 132 3.11 -11.21 9.39
N LEU A 133 2.70 -11.19 8.12
CA LEU A 133 2.02 -10.05 7.49
C LEU A 133 0.62 -9.78 8.09
N VAL A 134 -0.03 -10.83 8.62
CA VAL A 134 -1.36 -10.74 9.22
C VAL A 134 -1.29 -10.28 10.67
N LEU A 135 -0.27 -10.72 11.42
CA LEU A 135 -0.20 -10.53 12.87
C LEU A 135 -0.34 -9.07 13.35
N PRO A 136 0.31 -8.05 12.75
CA PRO A 136 0.17 -6.66 13.18
C PRO A 136 -1.25 -6.09 13.03
N ARG A 137 -2.11 -6.75 12.25
CA ARG A 137 -3.51 -6.33 12.06
C ARG A 137 -4.47 -6.96 13.07
N VAL A 138 -4.08 -8.08 13.67
CA VAL A 138 -4.96 -8.90 14.51
C VAL A 138 -4.48 -9.05 15.95
N LEU A 139 -3.19 -8.87 16.23
CA LEU A 139 -2.65 -8.95 17.57
C LEU A 139 -2.62 -7.57 18.24
N GLY A 140 -2.97 -7.56 19.52
CA GLY A 140 -2.70 -6.46 20.44
C GLY A 140 -1.22 -6.22 20.64
N SER A 141 -0.88 -5.06 21.20
CA SER A 141 0.50 -4.59 21.36
C SER A 141 1.37 -5.54 22.18
N GLU A 142 0.86 -6.05 23.31
CA GLU A 142 1.57 -6.98 24.19
C GLU A 142 1.89 -8.30 23.48
N ARG A 143 0.89 -8.91 22.84
CA ARG A 143 1.09 -10.17 22.09
C ARG A 143 2.00 -9.99 20.90
N LEU A 144 1.83 -8.89 20.15
CA LEU A 144 2.63 -8.63 18.97
C LEU A 144 4.11 -8.50 19.33
N GLN A 145 4.41 -7.77 20.40
CA GLN A 145 5.77 -7.67 20.94
C GLN A 145 6.30 -9.04 21.37
N ALA A 146 5.51 -9.83 22.08
CA ALA A 146 5.93 -11.17 22.51
C ALA A 146 6.22 -12.12 21.32
N VAL A 147 5.46 -12.01 20.21
CA VAL A 147 5.77 -12.74 18.98
C VAL A 147 7.05 -12.23 18.34
N ALA A 148 7.27 -10.91 18.30
CA ALA A 148 8.48 -10.33 17.75
C ALA A 148 9.73 -10.78 18.51
N ASP A 149 9.69 -10.73 19.84
CA ASP A 149 10.76 -11.20 20.72
C ASP A 149 11.01 -12.71 20.52
N MET A 150 9.93 -13.51 20.46
CA MET A 150 10.01 -14.95 20.21
C MET A 150 10.69 -15.28 18.88
N LEU A 151 10.37 -14.56 17.80
CA LEU A 151 10.99 -14.77 16.50
C LEU A 151 12.45 -14.31 16.47
N ALA A 152 12.79 -13.24 17.20
CA ALA A 152 14.16 -12.76 17.32
C ALA A 152 15.07 -13.73 18.10
N ASP A 153 14.52 -14.43 19.09
CA ASP A 153 15.27 -15.29 20.03
C ASP A 153 15.86 -16.59 19.43
N ALA A 154 15.69 -16.84 18.13
CA ALA A 154 16.43 -17.85 17.35
C ALA A 154 16.44 -19.29 17.91
N ARG A 155 15.48 -19.66 18.77
CA ARG A 155 15.48 -21.00 19.36
C ARG A 155 15.07 -22.02 18.30
N PRO A 156 15.92 -23.00 17.95
CA PRO A 156 15.57 -23.99 16.93
C PRO A 156 14.39 -24.82 17.41
N ASP A 157 13.32 -24.85 16.63
CA ASP A 157 12.23 -25.81 16.82
C ASP A 157 12.66 -27.16 16.23
N PRO A 158 12.90 -28.20 17.05
CA PRO A 158 13.34 -29.51 16.57
C PRO A 158 12.27 -30.23 15.73
N THR A 159 11.03 -29.75 15.75
CA THR A 159 9.89 -30.31 15.01
C THR A 159 9.56 -29.55 13.72
N GLN A 160 10.11 -28.36 13.51
CA GLN A 160 9.75 -27.44 12.42
C GLN A 160 9.72 -28.12 11.05
N ASN A 161 10.82 -28.77 10.65
CA ASN A 161 10.90 -29.43 9.36
C ASN A 161 9.87 -30.57 9.20
N ARG A 162 9.60 -31.34 10.27
CA ARG A 162 8.55 -32.39 10.22
C ARG A 162 7.15 -31.78 10.14
N PHE A 163 6.92 -30.64 10.78
CA PHE A 163 5.65 -29.92 10.74
C PHE A 163 5.41 -29.28 9.37
N ASP A 164 6.40 -28.59 8.81
CA ASP A 164 6.31 -27.91 7.52
C ASP A 164 6.09 -28.88 6.36
N THR A 165 6.66 -30.09 6.45
CA THR A 165 6.55 -31.14 5.41
C THR A 165 5.41 -32.14 5.66
N LEU A 166 4.60 -31.94 6.71
CA LEU A 166 3.53 -32.86 7.08
C LEU A 166 2.45 -32.90 5.98
N PRO A 167 2.18 -34.05 5.35
CA PRO A 167 1.20 -34.13 4.28
C PRO A 167 -0.22 -33.98 4.84
N ALA A 168 -1.11 -33.39 4.03
CA ALA A 168 -2.49 -33.13 4.45
C ALA A 168 -3.25 -34.42 4.85
N ASP A 169 -2.89 -35.58 4.31
CA ASP A 169 -3.47 -36.89 4.59
C ASP A 169 -2.65 -37.75 5.58
N ALA A 170 -1.69 -37.17 6.29
CA ALA A 170 -0.98 -37.83 7.38
C ALA A 170 -1.96 -38.54 8.33
N ASP A 171 -1.62 -39.74 8.79
CA ASP A 171 -2.49 -40.53 9.66
C ASP A 171 -2.59 -39.96 11.09
N GLU A 172 -3.56 -40.48 11.86
CA GLU A 172 -3.81 -40.06 13.24
C GLU A 172 -2.58 -40.24 14.14
N ALA A 173 -1.86 -41.35 13.99
CA ALA A 173 -0.70 -41.67 14.81
C ALA A 173 0.45 -40.67 14.58
N THR A 174 0.70 -40.30 13.32
CA THR A 174 1.73 -39.33 12.94
C THR A 174 1.39 -37.94 13.47
N ARG A 175 0.13 -37.51 13.34
CA ARG A 175 -0.32 -36.21 13.87
C ARG A 175 -0.20 -36.16 15.40
N GLN A 176 -0.60 -37.23 16.10
CA GLN A 176 -0.48 -37.29 17.55
C GLN A 176 0.99 -37.29 18.00
N GLU A 177 1.85 -38.11 17.38
CA GLU A 177 3.27 -38.16 17.71
C GLU A 177 3.95 -36.79 17.53
N LEU A 178 3.63 -36.08 16.45
CA LEU A 178 4.17 -34.75 16.20
C LEU A 178 3.67 -33.73 17.23
N ALA A 179 2.38 -33.76 17.56
CA ALA A 179 1.81 -32.90 18.60
C ALA A 179 2.50 -33.11 19.95
N ASP A 180 2.69 -34.36 20.38
CA ASP A 180 3.35 -34.70 21.64
C ASP A 180 4.80 -34.20 21.69
N ARG A 181 5.50 -34.22 20.54
CA ARG A 181 6.87 -33.67 20.42
C ARG A 181 6.92 -32.14 20.43
N MET A 182 5.86 -31.47 19.97
CA MET A 182 5.78 -30.01 19.98
C MET A 182 5.52 -29.44 21.38
N VAL A 183 4.80 -30.18 22.24
CA VAL A 183 4.38 -29.71 23.57
C VAL A 183 5.55 -29.17 24.42
N PRO A 184 6.69 -29.88 24.61
CA PRO A 184 7.80 -29.37 25.41
C PRO A 184 8.41 -28.08 24.84
N TYR A 185 8.48 -27.97 23.52
CA TYR A 185 9.01 -26.78 22.85
C TYR A 185 8.07 -25.58 23.03
N MET A 186 6.77 -25.77 22.74
CA MET A 186 5.75 -24.73 22.95
C MET A 186 5.66 -24.30 24.43
N ARG A 187 5.82 -25.24 25.38
CA ARG A 187 5.88 -24.92 26.81
C ARG A 187 7.05 -23.98 27.12
N ALA A 188 8.25 -24.32 26.67
CA ALA A 188 9.44 -23.50 26.86
C ALA A 188 9.30 -22.11 26.19
N LEU A 189 8.64 -22.04 25.02
CA LEU A 189 8.32 -20.77 24.39
C LEU A 189 7.43 -19.90 25.27
N TYR A 190 6.32 -20.44 25.79
CA TYR A 190 5.40 -19.70 26.66
C TYR A 190 6.03 -19.30 27.99
N GLU A 191 6.91 -20.13 28.57
CA GLU A 191 7.62 -19.79 29.80
C GLU A 191 8.61 -18.64 29.61
N THR A 192 9.21 -18.52 28.42
CA THR A 192 10.16 -17.44 28.11
C THR A 192 9.45 -16.18 27.61
N HIS A 193 8.33 -16.35 26.91
CA HIS A 193 7.53 -15.28 26.30
C HIS A 193 6.08 -15.35 26.82
N PRO A 194 5.84 -14.99 28.10
CA PRO A 194 4.51 -15.10 28.70
C PRO A 194 3.45 -14.25 27.99
N GLY A 195 3.86 -13.16 27.32
CA GLY A 195 2.97 -12.31 26.53
C GLY A 195 2.29 -13.02 25.35
N LEU A 196 2.80 -14.19 24.90
CA LEU A 196 2.16 -14.99 23.83
C LEU A 196 0.75 -15.48 24.20
N VAL A 197 0.45 -15.60 25.49
CA VAL A 197 -0.85 -16.06 26.01
C VAL A 197 -1.64 -14.95 26.70
N ALA A 198 -1.18 -13.70 26.61
CA ALA A 198 -1.91 -12.55 27.13
C ALA A 198 -3.28 -12.39 26.43
N PRO A 199 -4.29 -11.76 27.04
CA PRO A 199 -5.56 -11.41 26.35
C PRO A 199 -5.34 -10.56 25.10
N ASN A 200 -6.26 -10.61 24.11
CA ASN A 200 -6.16 -9.82 22.85
C ASN A 200 -7.09 -8.60 22.89
N THR A 201 -7.36 -8.08 24.08
CA THR A 201 -8.42 -7.10 24.30
C THR A 201 -8.15 -5.78 23.60
N ASP A 202 -6.89 -5.47 23.32
CA ASP A 202 -6.40 -4.29 22.60
C ASP A 202 -6.18 -4.53 21.09
N ALA A 203 -6.72 -5.63 20.52
CA ALA A 203 -6.56 -5.92 19.09
C ALA A 203 -7.07 -4.77 18.19
N PRO A 204 -6.32 -4.35 17.15
CA PRO A 204 -6.66 -3.19 16.32
C PRO A 204 -8.03 -3.25 15.64
N VAL A 205 -8.48 -4.45 15.28
CA VAL A 205 -9.77 -4.68 14.60
C VAL A 205 -10.89 -5.14 15.56
N GLY A 206 -10.60 -5.19 16.86
CA GLY A 206 -11.44 -5.78 17.90
C GLY A 206 -11.29 -7.30 18.00
N GLU A 207 -11.41 -7.82 19.23
CA GLU A 207 -11.10 -9.22 19.58
C GLU A 207 -11.80 -10.25 18.68
N GLN A 208 -13.11 -10.15 18.50
CA GLN A 208 -13.88 -11.10 17.70
C GLN A 208 -13.45 -11.13 16.22
N ARG A 209 -13.17 -9.96 15.62
CA ARG A 209 -12.73 -9.89 14.21
C ARG A 209 -11.28 -10.36 14.06
N ALA A 210 -10.43 -10.07 15.05
CA ALA A 210 -9.07 -10.56 15.10
C ALA A 210 -9.04 -12.09 15.11
N GLU A 211 -9.84 -12.72 15.98
CA GLU A 211 -9.96 -14.18 16.07
C GLU A 211 -10.44 -14.80 14.75
N GLN A 212 -11.49 -14.23 14.15
CA GLN A 212 -12.00 -14.70 12.84
C GLN A 212 -10.96 -14.58 11.72
N THR A 213 -10.22 -13.47 11.69
CA THR A 213 -9.20 -13.21 10.67
C THR A 213 -8.02 -14.16 10.83
N LEU A 214 -7.52 -14.33 12.06
CA LEU A 214 -6.43 -15.25 12.36
C LEU A 214 -6.84 -16.70 12.05
N GLY A 215 -8.03 -17.12 12.48
CA GLY A 215 -8.56 -18.46 12.20
C GLY A 215 -8.82 -18.72 10.71
N ARG A 216 -9.07 -17.69 9.91
CA ARG A 216 -9.13 -17.79 8.44
C ARG A 216 -7.73 -17.92 7.84
N ALA A 217 -6.80 -17.05 8.22
CA ALA A 217 -5.41 -17.10 7.75
C ALA A 217 -4.79 -18.46 8.03
N MET A 218 -4.93 -18.98 9.25
CA MET A 218 -4.43 -20.32 9.61
C MET A 218 -4.98 -21.42 8.70
N ARG A 219 -6.28 -21.38 8.36
CA ARG A 219 -6.91 -22.38 7.48
C ARG A 219 -6.51 -22.29 6.01
N GLU A 220 -6.14 -21.10 5.55
CA GLU A 220 -5.68 -20.87 4.17
C GLU A 220 -4.18 -21.13 4.02
N LEU A 221 -3.39 -20.92 5.08
CA LEU A 221 -1.92 -21.07 5.07
C LEU A 221 -1.43 -22.47 5.47
N TYR A 222 -2.11 -23.15 6.39
CA TYR A 222 -1.72 -24.48 6.86
C TYR A 222 -2.72 -25.53 6.40
N ASN A 223 -2.21 -26.73 6.13
CA ASN A 223 -3.06 -27.84 5.75
C ASN A 223 -3.82 -28.44 6.95
N ARG A 224 -4.82 -29.29 6.67
CA ARG A 224 -5.67 -29.89 7.72
C ARG A 224 -4.90 -30.68 8.78
N ALA A 225 -3.81 -31.36 8.41
CA ALA A 225 -3.03 -32.16 9.35
C ALA A 225 -2.18 -31.27 10.26
N GLN A 226 -1.57 -30.21 9.71
CA GLN A 226 -0.82 -29.21 10.48
C GLN A 226 -1.73 -28.51 11.51
N LEU A 227 -2.93 -28.11 11.10
CA LEU A 227 -3.90 -27.49 12.01
C LEU A 227 -4.33 -28.45 13.14
N ASP A 228 -4.57 -29.72 12.83
CA ASP A 228 -4.92 -30.73 13.83
C ASP A 228 -3.78 -30.94 14.86
N VAL A 229 -2.53 -30.94 14.40
CA VAL A 229 -1.34 -31.02 15.26
C VAL A 229 -1.27 -29.82 16.22
N LEU A 230 -1.42 -28.59 15.69
CA LEU A 230 -1.41 -27.37 16.51
C LEU A 230 -2.53 -27.38 17.57
N VAL A 231 -3.74 -27.82 17.19
CA VAL A 231 -4.87 -27.93 18.12
C VAL A 231 -4.61 -28.95 19.21
N ARG A 232 -4.03 -30.11 18.90
CA ARG A 232 -3.68 -31.14 19.89
C ARG A 232 -2.63 -30.65 20.87
N ALA A 233 -1.55 -30.06 20.37
CA ALA A 233 -0.49 -29.52 21.21
C ALA A 233 -1.01 -28.41 22.13
N GLY A 234 -1.84 -27.51 21.59
CA GLY A 234 -2.50 -26.45 22.37
C GLY A 234 -3.41 -26.99 23.47
N LYS A 235 -4.23 -28.01 23.17
CA LYS A 235 -5.09 -28.67 24.17
C LYS A 235 -4.30 -29.37 25.28
N ALA A 236 -3.21 -30.05 24.93
CA ALA A 236 -2.33 -30.68 25.90
C ALA A 236 -1.74 -29.65 26.88
N LEU A 237 -1.28 -28.49 26.35
CA LEU A 237 -0.76 -27.38 27.17
C LEU A 237 -1.84 -26.74 28.06
N ALA A 238 -3.07 -26.58 27.56
CA ALA A 238 -4.18 -26.04 28.36
C ALA A 238 -4.57 -27.00 29.51
N ALA A 239 -4.60 -28.31 29.24
CA ALA A 239 -4.90 -29.33 30.24
C ALA A 239 -3.86 -29.35 31.38
N GLU A 240 -2.59 -29.06 31.09
CA GLU A 240 -1.52 -28.94 32.09
C GLU A 240 -1.67 -27.71 32.99
N ARG A 241 -2.28 -26.63 32.50
CA ARG A 241 -2.47 -25.36 33.22
C ARG A 241 -3.72 -25.34 34.11
N GLY A 242 -4.65 -26.26 33.90
CA GLY A 242 -5.91 -26.34 34.65
C GLY A 242 -7.05 -25.45 34.11
N ASP A 243 -6.93 -24.93 32.89
CA ASP A 243 -7.92 -24.05 32.24
C ASP A 243 -9.02 -24.83 31.47
N GLY A 244 -9.43 -25.99 32.01
CA GLY A 244 -10.40 -26.91 31.37
C GLY A 244 -11.87 -26.58 31.64
#